data_AF-A0A853FGY2-F1
#
_entry.id   AF-A0A853FGY2-F1
#
_cell.length_a   1.000
_cell.length_b   1.000
_cell.length_c   1.000
_cell.angle_alpha   90.00
_cell.angle_beta   90.00
_cell.angle_gamma   90.00
#
_symmetry.space_group_name_H-M   'P 1'
#
loop_
_entity.id
_entity.type
_entity.pdbx_description
1 polymer ?
#
loop_
_entity_poly.entity_id
_entity_poly.type
_entity_poly.pdbx_seq_one_letter_code
_entity_poly.pdbx_strand_id
1 'polypeptide(L)' 'MMRSLFLILLVLNLGVLALGQGIFGPPPSEQGREPRQLSQRHQHAIDLGTPLPLRQSP' A
#
# COMPACT_ATOMS: atom_id res chain seq x y z
N MET A 1 38.93 9.44 19.01
CA MET A 1 38.87 8.89 17.65
C MET A 1 37.64 8.00 17.41
N MET A 2 37.29 7.06 18.30
CA MET A 2 36.11 6.20 18.10
C MET A 2 34.76 6.95 18.13
N ARG A 3 34.61 7.95 19.01
CA ARG A 3 33.38 8.75 19.12
C ARG A 3 33.00 9.48 17.82
N SER A 4 33.99 10.02 17.10
CA SER A 4 33.76 10.73 15.85
C SER A 4 33.37 9.78 14.72
N LEU A 5 34.03 8.62 14.64
CA LEU A 5 33.65 7.56 13.68
C LEU A 5 32.23 7.06 13.92
N PHE A 6 31.87 6.84 15.18
CA PHE A 6 30.51 6.45 15.55
C PHE A 6 29.48 7.49 15.10
N LEU A 7 29.72 8.78 15.36
CA LEU A 7 28.80 9.85 14.96
C LEU A 7 28.65 9.96 13.44
N ILE A 8 29.72 9.80 12.67
CA ILE A 8 29.68 9.79 11.20
C ILE A 8 28.78 8.64 10.72
N LEU A 9 29.01 7.43 11.23
CA LEU A 9 28.20 6.27 10.85
C LEU A 9 26.74 6.42 11.26
N LEU A 10 26.48 7.00 12.43
CA LEU A 10 25.13 7.27 12.91
C LEU A 10 24.38 8.22 11.97
N VAL A 11 24.99 9.36 11.62
CA VAL A 11 24.38 10.34 10.71
C VAL A 11 24.15 9.75 9.32
N LEU A 12 25.10 8.97 8.80
CA LEU A 12 24.97 8.32 7.51
C LEU A 12 23.79 7.33 7.49
N ASN A 13 23.65 6.50 8.53
CA ASN A 13 22.53 5.58 8.65
C ASN A 13 21.18 6.30 8.78
N LEU A 14 21.14 7.39 9.55
CA LEU A 14 19.94 8.21 9.69
C LEU A 14 19.52 8.82 8.35
N GLY A 15 20.49 9.29 7.56
CA GLY A 15 20.27 9.77 6.20
C GLY A 15 19.66 8.68 5.31
N VAL A 16 20.28 7.49 5.26
CA VAL A 16 19.77 6.35 4.47
C VAL A 16 18.36 5.93 4.90
N LEU A 17 18.10 5.86 6.21
CA LEU A 17 16.78 5.55 6.75
C LEU A 17 15.74 6.57 6.29
N ALA A 18 16.05 7.85 6.40
CA ALA A 18 15.16 8.93 5.99
C ALA A 18 14.86 8.87 4.47
N LEU A 19 15.88 8.60 3.65
CA LEU A 19 15.69 8.36 2.21
C LEU A 19 14.74 7.18 1.93
N GLY A 20 14.89 6.08 2.68
CA GLY A 20 14.04 4.88 2.53
C GLY A 20 12.61 5.05 3.04
N GLN A 21 12.38 5.93 4.02
CA GLN A 21 11.04 6.23 4.54
C GLN A 21 10.22 7.18 3.66
N GLY A 22 10.79 7.66 2.54
CA GLY A 22 10.09 8.56 1.66
C GLY A 22 9.92 9.96 2.25
N ILE A 23 10.97 10.52 2.90
CA ILE A 23 10.98 11.95 3.29
C ILE A 23 10.70 12.89 2.10
N PHE A 24 10.92 12.41 0.87
CA PHE A 24 10.61 13.11 -0.37
C PHE A 24 9.17 12.89 -0.87
N GLY A 25 8.34 12.20 -0.08
CA GLY A 25 6.98 11.82 -0.42
C GLY A 25 6.90 10.49 -1.18
N PRO A 26 5.68 9.97 -1.38
CA PRO A 26 5.45 8.83 -2.25
C PRO A 26 5.91 9.16 -3.68
N PRO A 27 6.50 8.19 -4.40
CA PRO A 27 6.94 8.41 -5.76
C PRO A 27 5.76 8.87 -6.65
N PRO A 28 6.02 9.65 -7.73
CA PRO A 28 4.95 10.10 -8.61
C PRO A 28 4.12 8.96 -9.21
N SER A 29 4.70 7.76 -9.33
CA SER A 29 4.01 6.55 -9.76
C SER A 29 2.95 6.03 -8.77
N GLU A 30 2.98 6.49 -7.52
CA GLU A 30 1.99 6.20 -6.47
C GLU A 30 0.98 7.33 -6.29
N GLN A 31 1.16 8.48 -6.95
CA GLN A 31 0.12 9.52 -6.99
C GLN A 31 -1.12 8.96 -7.69
N GLY A 32 -2.20 8.77 -6.93
CA GLY A 32 -3.45 8.14 -7.40
C GLY A 32 -3.63 6.68 -6.99
N ARG A 33 -2.60 6.06 -6.38
CA ARG A 33 -2.75 4.83 -5.58
C ARG A 33 -3.05 5.14 -4.12
N GLU A 34 -3.60 6.32 -3.82
CA GLU A 34 -4.19 6.51 -2.51
C GLU A 34 -5.17 5.36 -2.28
N PRO A 35 -5.07 4.63 -1.16
CA PRO A 35 -6.06 3.66 -0.78
C PRO A 35 -7.34 4.45 -0.56
N ARG A 36 -8.11 4.64 -1.63
CA ARG A 36 -9.43 5.25 -1.57
C ARG A 36 -10.15 4.40 -0.55
N GLN A 37 -10.48 4.98 0.60
CA GLN A 37 -11.38 4.34 1.53
C GLN A 37 -12.62 4.01 0.71
N LEU A 38 -12.78 2.72 0.38
CA LEU A 38 -13.93 2.24 -0.36
C LEU A 38 -15.10 2.55 0.56
N SER A 39 -15.81 3.64 0.29
CA SER A 39 -17.06 3.95 0.97
C SER A 39 -18.03 2.84 0.55
N GLN A 40 -18.13 1.82 1.39
CA GLN A 40 -18.92 0.60 1.22
C GLN A 40 -20.42 0.89 1.30
N ARG A 41 -20.89 1.98 0.70
CA ARG A 41 -22.29 2.40 0.74
C ARG A 41 -23.21 1.43 0.01
N HIS A 42 -22.68 0.67 -0.95
CA HIS A 42 -23.44 -0.20 -1.84
C HIS A 42 -22.92 -1.64 -1.89
N GLN A 43 -22.28 -2.15 -0.84
CA GLN A 43 -21.87 -3.58 -0.82
C GLN A 43 -23.04 -4.54 -0.99
N HIS A 44 -24.24 -4.13 -0.57
CA HIS A 44 -25.47 -4.89 -0.70
C HIS A 44 -26.10 -4.81 -2.10
N ALA A 45 -25.52 -4.08 -3.06
CA ALA A 45 -26.08 -3.93 -4.41
C ALA A 45 -25.86 -5.14 -5.32
N ILE A 46 -25.05 -6.12 -4.87
CA ILE A 46 -24.83 -7.37 -5.58
C ILE A 46 -25.68 -8.45 -4.91
N ASP A 47 -26.89 -8.65 -5.42
CA ASP A 47 -27.71 -9.81 -5.09
C ASP A 47 -27.31 -10.93 -6.05
N LEU A 48 -26.69 -12.00 -5.53
CA LEU A 48 -26.38 -13.18 -6.32
C LEU A 48 -27.72 -13.88 -6.57
N GLY A 49 -28.34 -13.59 -7.71
CA GLY A 49 -29.57 -14.24 -8.15
C GLY A 49 -29.45 -15.77 -8.09
N THR A 50 -30.59 -16.45 -8.00
CA THR A 50 -30.61 -17.91 -7.90
C THR A 50 -29.94 -18.56 -9.10
N PRO A 51 -28.99 -19.49 -8.89
CA PRO A 51 -28.32 -20.19 -9.99
C PRO A 51 -29.34 -20.96 -10.82
N LEU A 52 -29.24 -20.85 -12.15
CA LEU A 52 -30.11 -21.58 -13.08
C LEU A 52 -29.86 -23.09 -12.91
N PRO A 53 -30.91 -23.92 -12.78
CA PRO A 53 -30.75 -25.36 -12.68
C PRO A 53 -30.11 -25.88 -13.97
N LEU A 54 -29.06 -26.68 -13.82
CA LEU A 54 -28.41 -27.38 -14.93
C LEU A 54 -29.47 -28.27 -15.59
N ARG A 55 -29.94 -27.88 -16.78
CA ARG A 55 -30.80 -28.71 -17.63
C ARG A 55 -29.96 -29.92 -18.07
N GLN A 56 -30.11 -31.02 -17.33
CA GLN A 56 -29.57 -32.32 -17.72
C GLN A 56 -30.39 -32.81 -18.92
N SER A 57 -29.79 -32.75 -20.11
CA SER A 57 -30.32 -33.40 -21.31
C SER A 57 -30.13 -34.93 -21.20
N PRO A 58 -31.15 -35.74 -21.54
CA PRO A 58 -31.07 -37.19 -21.49
C PRO A 58 -30.08 -37.78 -22.50
#